data_AF-A0A562L9Y0-F1
#
_entry.id   AF-A0A562L9Y0-F1
#
_cell.length_a   1.000
_cell.length_b   1.000
_cell.length_c   1.000
_cell.angle_alpha   90.00
_cell.angle_beta   90.00
_cell.angle_gamma   90.00
#
_symmetry.space_group_name_H-M   'P 1'
#
loop_
_entity.id
_entity.type
_entity.pdbx_description
1 polymer ?
#
loop_
_entity_poly.entity_id
_entity_poly.type
_entity_poly.pdbx_seq_one_letter_code
_entity_poly.pdbx_strand_id
1 'polypeptide(L)'
;PVFRAVNQWGQISAEGLHPNSLVLLLRELLASAGFADAGLHSSHSLRRGFASWANDQGWDMKALMEYVGWRDVHSAMRYLDGRDPFARDRIEASLPSPAAPAPTMVLPAPEGKSALQLRLRLVLTPFARAGRGAARARGRIEEICLAPFKAMRLNTASSEYRLTVPTDPDRDLDEILATLLDDMHRMADTHQCFLEASLSTDDGRHWD
;
A
#
# COMPACT_ATOMS: atom_id res chain seq x y z
N PRO A 1 27.35 -2.47 -3.75
CA PRO A 1 25.90 -2.17 -3.83
C PRO A 1 25.70 -0.71 -4.27
N VAL A 2 24.68 -0.42 -5.08
CA VAL A 2 24.43 0.94 -5.61
C VAL A 2 23.89 1.88 -4.53
N PHE A 3 22.86 1.44 -3.79
CA PHE A 3 22.31 2.17 -2.65
C PHE A 3 22.94 1.71 -1.34
N ARG A 4 23.40 2.65 -0.51
CA ARG A 4 24.10 2.41 0.76
C ARG A 4 23.62 3.40 1.81
N ALA A 5 23.56 2.97 3.06
CA ALA A 5 23.19 3.85 4.17
C ALA A 5 24.31 4.87 4.45
N VAL A 6 23.90 6.09 4.82
CA VAL A 6 24.79 7.16 5.29
C VAL A 6 24.37 7.52 6.71
N ASN A 7 25.32 7.51 7.65
CA ASN A 7 25.03 7.90 9.03
C ASN A 7 25.11 9.43 9.23
N GLN A 8 24.75 9.90 10.42
CA GLN A 8 24.76 11.33 10.77
C GLN A 8 26.14 12.00 10.70
N TRP A 9 27.23 11.23 10.58
CA TRP A 9 28.60 11.74 10.41
C TRP A 9 29.10 11.66 8.96
N GLY A 10 28.21 11.35 8.01
CA GLY A 10 28.55 11.25 6.58
C GLY A 10 29.30 9.98 6.19
N GLN A 11 29.39 8.98 7.07
CA GLN A 11 30.06 7.71 6.75
C GLN A 11 29.12 6.80 5.96
N ILE A 12 29.65 6.19 4.91
CA ILE A 12 28.92 5.29 4.01
C ILE A 12 29.11 3.84 4.47
N SER A 13 28.01 3.09 4.60
CA SER A 13 28.05 1.67 4.93
C SER A 13 28.75 0.83 3.84
N ALA A 14 29.45 -0.23 4.25
CA ALA A 14 29.96 -1.23 3.32
C ALA A 14 28.84 -2.13 2.74
N GLU A 15 27.74 -2.28 3.50
CA GLU A 15 26.57 -3.07 3.12
C GLU A 15 25.57 -2.27 2.27
N GLY A 16 24.70 -3.00 1.57
CA GLY A 16 23.59 -2.39 0.83
C GLY A 16 22.56 -1.77 1.75
N LEU A 17 21.83 -0.77 1.25
CA LEU A 17 20.67 -0.23 1.96
C LEU A 17 19.66 -1.35 2.25
N HIS A 18 19.19 -1.41 3.49
CA HIS A 18 18.18 -2.41 3.87
C HIS A 18 16.86 -2.12 3.12
N PRO A 19 16.18 -3.13 2.54
CA PRO A 19 14.94 -2.92 1.77
C PRO A 19 13.86 -2.14 2.54
N ASN A 20 13.73 -2.39 3.85
CA ASN A 20 12.78 -1.68 4.70
C ASN A 20 13.11 -0.19 4.90
N SER A 21 14.35 0.25 4.67
CA SER A 21 14.69 1.68 4.74
C SER A 21 14.07 2.46 3.57
N LEU A 22 13.78 1.80 2.44
CA LEU A 22 13.21 2.45 1.26
C LEU A 22 11.78 2.93 1.51
N VAL A 23 10.96 2.16 2.22
CA VAL A 23 9.58 2.55 2.51
C VAL A 23 9.53 3.75 3.45
N LEU A 24 10.41 3.79 4.45
CA LEU A 24 10.49 4.91 5.39
C LEU A 24 10.95 6.18 4.69
N LEU A 25 12.02 6.09 3.90
CA LEU A 25 12.54 7.20 3.09
C LEU A 25 11.46 7.74 2.14
N LEU A 26 10.74 6.85 1.44
CA LEU A 26 9.69 7.26 0.52
C LEU A 26 8.58 8.04 1.24
N ARG A 27 8.12 7.54 2.39
CA ARG A 27 7.07 8.19 3.17
C ARG A 27 7.52 9.55 3.70
N GLU A 28 8.76 9.66 4.13
CA GLU A 28 9.35 10.94 4.56
C GLU A 28 9.40 11.95 3.40
N LEU A 29 9.84 11.53 2.22
CA LEU A 29 9.87 12.37 1.02
C LEU A 29 8.47 12.82 0.61
N LEU A 30 7.49 11.92 0.58
CA LEU A 30 6.10 12.25 0.26
C LEU A 30 5.50 13.22 1.30
N ALA A 31 5.78 13.01 2.58
CA ALA A 31 5.34 13.94 3.64
C ALA A 31 5.96 15.33 3.45
N SER A 32 7.26 15.40 3.13
CA SER A 32 7.95 16.66 2.86
C SER A 32 7.41 17.40 1.64
N ALA A 33 6.87 16.67 0.66
CA ALA A 33 6.21 17.20 -0.53
C ALA A 33 4.73 17.58 -0.29
N GLY A 34 4.19 17.41 0.92
CA GLY A 34 2.83 17.82 1.28
C GLY A 34 1.74 16.78 1.02
N PHE A 35 2.08 15.52 0.74
CA PHE A 35 1.08 14.46 0.60
C PHE A 35 0.49 14.08 1.96
N ALA A 36 -0.80 14.36 2.17
CA ALA A 36 -1.50 14.12 3.44
C ALA A 36 -1.48 12.65 3.88
N ASP A 37 -1.40 11.73 2.92
CA ASP A 37 -1.48 10.29 3.14
C ASP A 37 -0.14 9.58 2.91
N ALA A 38 0.97 10.30 3.03
CA ALA A 38 2.33 9.80 2.84
C ALA A 38 2.54 8.42 3.50
N GLY A 39 2.02 8.23 4.73
CA GLY A 39 2.14 6.99 5.50
C GLY A 39 1.46 5.76 4.88
N LEU A 40 0.51 5.93 3.97
CA LEU A 40 -0.17 4.82 3.29
C LEU A 40 0.60 4.31 2.07
N HIS A 41 1.60 5.06 1.60
CA HIS A 41 2.36 4.68 0.41
C HIS A 41 3.47 3.68 0.72
N SER A 42 3.78 2.85 -0.28
CA SER A 42 4.86 1.87 -0.23
C SER A 42 5.55 1.71 -1.58
N SER A 43 6.62 0.91 -1.63
CA SER A 43 7.25 0.54 -2.89
C SER A 43 6.29 -0.18 -3.84
N HIS A 44 5.31 -0.91 -3.31
CA HIS A 44 4.27 -1.57 -4.11
C HIS A 44 3.34 -0.53 -4.76
N SER A 45 2.89 0.50 -4.01
CA SER A 45 2.07 1.56 -4.59
C SER A 45 2.79 2.33 -5.70
N LEU A 46 4.11 2.51 -5.59
CA LEU A 46 4.91 3.12 -6.67
C LEU A 46 4.99 2.23 -7.91
N ARG A 47 5.26 0.94 -7.71
CA ARG A 47 5.34 -0.02 -8.82
C ARG A 47 4.00 -0.10 -9.57
N ARG A 48 2.90 -0.06 -8.82
CA ARG A 48 1.55 -0.01 -9.39
C ARG A 48 1.25 1.30 -10.10
N GLY A 49 1.55 2.43 -9.48
CA GLY A 49 1.40 3.74 -10.13
C GLY A 49 2.18 3.83 -11.44
N PHE A 50 3.40 3.28 -11.48
CA PHE A 50 4.18 3.17 -12.72
C PHE A 50 3.50 2.26 -13.75
N ALA A 51 3.03 1.07 -13.36
CA ALA A 51 2.37 0.14 -14.27
C ALA A 51 1.08 0.73 -14.88
N SER A 52 0.25 1.37 -14.05
CA SER A 52 -0.95 2.07 -14.50
C SER A 52 -0.60 3.21 -15.45
N TRP A 53 0.39 4.05 -15.10
CA TRP A 53 0.84 5.12 -15.98
C TRP A 53 1.36 4.60 -17.32
N ALA A 54 2.19 3.56 -17.32
CA ALA A 54 2.76 2.99 -18.53
C ALA A 54 1.68 2.36 -19.44
N ASN A 55 0.67 1.70 -18.84
CA ASN A 55 -0.51 1.25 -19.55
C ASN A 55 -1.29 2.41 -20.19
N ASP A 56 -1.47 3.52 -19.46
CA ASP A 56 -2.11 4.74 -19.98
C ASP A 56 -1.30 5.40 -21.11
N GLN A 57 0.02 5.19 -21.14
CA GLN A 57 0.90 5.59 -22.25
C GLN A 57 0.91 4.58 -23.41
N GLY A 58 0.05 3.55 -23.37
CA GLY A 58 -0.11 2.57 -24.44
C GLY A 58 1.00 1.53 -24.51
N TRP A 59 1.74 1.30 -23.41
CA TRP A 59 2.71 0.21 -23.36
C TRP A 59 1.98 -1.13 -23.44
N ASP A 60 2.46 -2.02 -24.31
CA ASP A 60 1.91 -3.36 -24.38
C ASP A 60 2.30 -4.20 -23.16
N MET A 61 1.49 -5.22 -22.86
CA MET A 61 1.69 -6.12 -21.72
C MET A 61 3.09 -6.75 -21.71
N LYS A 62 3.63 -7.10 -22.87
CA LYS A 62 4.93 -7.78 -22.96
C LYS A 62 6.06 -6.83 -22.55
N ALA A 63 6.01 -5.58 -23.01
CA ALA A 63 6.95 -4.53 -22.65
C ALA A 63 6.87 -4.21 -21.15
N LEU A 64 5.65 -4.16 -20.58
CA LEU A 64 5.43 -4.01 -19.15
C LEU A 64 6.03 -5.17 -18.35
N MET A 65 5.77 -6.41 -18.74
CA MET A 65 6.30 -7.59 -18.07
C MET A 65 7.83 -7.64 -18.12
N GLU A 66 8.44 -7.30 -19.25
CA GLU A 66 9.89 -7.25 -19.41
C GLU A 66 10.52 -6.15 -18.54
N TYR A 67 9.96 -4.94 -18.57
CA TYR A 67 10.51 -3.79 -17.85
C TYR A 67 10.29 -3.88 -16.33
N VAL A 68 9.09 -4.28 -15.91
CA VAL A 68 8.72 -4.42 -14.49
C VAL A 68 9.24 -5.75 -13.91
N GLY A 69 9.61 -6.70 -14.77
CA GLY A 69 10.14 -8.01 -14.40
C GLY A 69 9.07 -8.98 -13.91
N TRP A 70 7.82 -8.84 -14.38
CA TRP A 70 6.78 -9.83 -14.09
C TRP A 70 7.01 -11.09 -14.93
N ARG A 71 7.11 -12.23 -14.24
CA ARG A 71 7.28 -13.54 -14.90
C ARG A 71 5.95 -14.19 -15.28
N ASP A 72 4.86 -13.74 -14.69
CA ASP A 72 3.53 -14.31 -14.83
C ASP A 72 2.53 -13.23 -15.25
N VAL A 73 1.73 -13.55 -16.27
CA VAL A 73 0.75 -12.65 -16.88
C VAL A 73 -0.40 -12.38 -15.90
N HIS A 74 -0.82 -13.38 -15.11
CA HIS A 74 -1.89 -13.18 -14.13
C HIS A 74 -1.48 -12.19 -13.03
N SER A 75 -0.23 -12.27 -12.59
CA SER A 75 0.36 -11.30 -11.66
C SER A 75 0.43 -9.89 -12.25
N ALA A 76 0.60 -9.75 -13.57
CA ALA A 76 0.60 -8.45 -14.26
C ALA A 76 -0.81 -7.86 -14.42
N MET A 77 -1.81 -8.69 -14.76
CA MET A 77 -3.21 -8.28 -14.92
C MET A 77 -3.77 -7.64 -13.64
N ARG A 78 -3.39 -8.13 -12.45
CA ARG A 78 -3.77 -7.54 -11.16
C ARG A 78 -3.36 -6.08 -10.98
N TYR A 79 -2.37 -5.60 -11.73
CA TYR A 79 -1.96 -4.18 -11.71
C TYR A 79 -2.70 -3.32 -12.73
N LEU A 80 -3.36 -3.95 -13.73
CA LEU A 80 -4.10 -3.27 -14.79
C LEU A 80 -5.62 -3.21 -14.50
N ASP A 81 -6.15 -4.20 -13.77
CA ASP A 81 -7.59 -4.32 -13.45
C ASP A 81 -8.10 -3.27 -12.45
N GLY A 82 -7.22 -2.42 -11.88
CA GLY A 82 -7.56 -1.44 -10.83
C GLY A 82 -8.28 -0.17 -11.32
N ARG A 83 -8.46 0.03 -12.62
CA ARG A 83 -9.24 1.16 -13.15
C ARG A 83 -10.15 0.73 -14.27
N ASP A 84 -11.44 1.02 -14.10
CA ASP A 84 -12.42 0.99 -15.17
C ASP A 84 -11.92 1.89 -16.33
N PRO A 85 -11.67 1.34 -17.53
CA PRO A 85 -11.24 2.13 -18.69
C PRO A 85 -12.25 3.24 -19.05
N PHE A 86 -13.50 3.14 -18.61
CA PHE A 86 -14.53 4.17 -18.79
C PHE A 86 -14.50 5.27 -17.72
N ALA A 87 -13.71 5.14 -16.65
CA ALA A 87 -13.59 6.18 -15.64
C ALA A 87 -12.99 7.48 -16.21
N ARG A 88 -12.04 7.35 -17.15
CA ARG A 88 -11.44 8.49 -17.85
C ARG A 88 -12.45 9.19 -18.75
N ASP A 89 -13.20 8.44 -19.55
CA ASP A 89 -14.26 8.99 -20.41
C ASP A 89 -15.35 9.71 -19.60
N ARG A 90 -15.70 9.17 -18.42
CA ARG A 90 -16.65 9.82 -17.50
C ARG A 90 -16.11 11.11 -16.90
N ILE A 91 -14.82 11.16 -16.55
CA ILE A 91 -14.16 12.38 -16.06
C ILE A 91 -14.06 13.41 -17.18
N GLU A 92 -13.63 13.01 -18.39
CA GLU A 92 -13.56 13.90 -19.56
C GLU A 92 -14.95 14.41 -19.97
N ALA A 93 -16.00 13.59 -19.87
CA ALA A 93 -17.39 14.01 -20.09
C ALA A 93 -17.97 14.91 -18.98
N SER A 94 -17.37 14.91 -17.79
CA SER A 94 -17.79 15.72 -16.63
C SER A 94 -17.02 17.05 -16.52
N LEU A 95 -16.02 17.28 -17.37
CA LEU A 95 -15.31 18.57 -17.42
C LEU A 95 -16.24 19.65 -18.02
N PRO A 96 -16.50 20.76 -17.32
CA PRO A 96 -17.39 21.79 -17.82
C PRO A 96 -16.76 22.52 -19.03
N SER A 97 -17.56 22.68 -20.09
CA SER A 97 -17.25 23.55 -21.23
C SER A 97 -17.00 24.99 -20.72
N PRO A 98 -16.00 25.74 -21.24
CA PRO A 98 -15.48 26.96 -20.62
C PRO A 98 -16.40 28.21 -20.72
N ALA A 99 -17.71 28.03 -20.87
CA ALA A 99 -18.66 29.11 -21.08
C ALA A 99 -19.97 28.92 -20.30
N ALA A 100 -19.90 28.90 -18.97
CA ALA A 100 -21.06 29.18 -18.12
C ALA A 100 -20.60 29.87 -16.82
N PRO A 101 -21.35 30.86 -16.32
CA PRO A 101 -21.03 31.49 -15.04
C PRO A 101 -21.21 30.45 -13.92
N ALA A 102 -20.22 30.36 -13.03
CA ALA A 102 -20.21 29.42 -11.93
C ALA A 102 -21.42 29.67 -10.99
N PRO A 103 -22.23 28.66 -10.67
CA PRO A 103 -23.12 28.75 -9.52
C PRO A 103 -22.25 28.88 -8.27
N THR A 104 -22.63 29.76 -7.35
CA THR A 104 -22.02 29.90 -6.03
C THR A 104 -22.12 28.55 -5.30
N MET A 105 -21.07 27.73 -5.40
CA MET A 105 -20.92 26.55 -4.56
C MET A 105 -20.62 27.03 -3.15
N VAL A 106 -21.64 26.99 -2.29
CA VAL A 106 -21.44 26.95 -0.85
C VAL A 106 -20.68 25.65 -0.57
N LEU A 107 -19.41 25.78 -0.17
CA LEU A 107 -18.60 24.65 0.30
C LEU A 107 -19.42 23.89 1.36
N PRO A 108 -19.75 22.59 1.14
CA PRO A 108 -20.20 21.76 2.24
C PRO A 108 -19.06 21.76 3.27
N ALA A 109 -19.43 21.87 4.55
CA ALA A 109 -18.49 21.66 5.64
C ALA A 109 -17.70 20.36 5.41
N PRO A 110 -16.40 20.28 5.77
CA PRO A 110 -15.59 19.09 5.50
C PRO A 110 -16.30 17.88 6.12
N GLU A 111 -16.92 17.07 5.26
CA GLU A 111 -17.56 15.83 5.66
C GLU A 111 -16.49 15.01 6.36
N GLY A 112 -16.76 14.68 7.62
CA GLY A 112 -15.77 14.07 8.50
C GLY A 112 -15.20 12.84 7.81
N LYS A 113 -13.86 12.72 7.81
CA LYS A 113 -13.15 11.54 7.33
C LYS A 113 -13.81 10.31 7.95
N SER A 114 -14.68 9.66 7.19
CA SER A 114 -15.31 8.43 7.63
C SER A 114 -14.18 7.42 7.79
N ALA A 115 -14.22 6.65 8.86
CA ALA A 115 -13.19 5.69 9.16
C ALA A 115 -13.84 4.32 9.32
N LEU A 116 -13.47 3.39 8.46
CA LEU A 116 -13.96 2.03 8.51
C LEU A 116 -13.10 1.21 9.47
N GLN A 117 -13.75 0.46 10.35
CA GLN A 117 -13.07 -0.47 11.24
C GLN A 117 -12.99 -1.84 10.60
N LEU A 118 -11.78 -2.41 10.57
CA LEU A 118 -11.52 -3.75 10.05
C LEU A 118 -10.91 -4.63 11.13
N ARG A 119 -11.23 -5.91 11.09
CA ARG A 119 -10.55 -6.95 11.88
C ARG A 119 -9.55 -7.67 10.99
N LEU A 120 -8.27 -7.54 11.34
CA LEU A 120 -7.17 -8.28 10.74
C LEU A 120 -6.83 -9.49 11.63
N ARG A 121 -6.94 -10.70 11.08
CA ARG A 121 -6.32 -11.90 11.64
C ARG A 121 -4.94 -12.06 10.99
N LEU A 122 -3.91 -12.28 11.79
CA LEU A 122 -2.52 -12.40 11.36
C LEU A 122 -1.85 -13.54 12.11
N VAL A 123 -1.43 -14.57 11.37
CA VAL A 123 -0.65 -15.70 11.91
C VAL A 123 0.67 -15.78 11.14
N LEU A 124 1.78 -15.84 11.88
CA LEU A 124 3.12 -15.94 11.31
C LEU A 124 3.75 -17.25 11.72
N THR A 125 4.12 -18.06 10.73
CA THR A 125 4.75 -19.37 10.94
C THR A 125 6.18 -19.31 10.39
N PRO A 126 7.22 -19.41 11.23
CA PRO A 126 8.60 -19.34 10.75
C PRO A 126 8.95 -20.60 9.94
N PHE A 127 9.70 -20.44 8.85
CA PHE A 127 10.18 -21.59 8.05
C PHE A 127 11.22 -22.44 8.79
N ALA A 128 11.94 -21.83 9.74
CA ALA A 128 12.88 -22.52 10.61
C ALA A 128 12.30 -22.75 12.01
N ARG A 129 12.45 -23.97 12.56
CA ARG A 129 11.93 -24.37 13.88
C ARG A 129 12.57 -23.63 15.08
N ALA A 130 13.69 -22.95 14.89
CA ALA A 130 14.42 -22.27 15.95
C ALA A 130 14.89 -20.88 15.49
N GLY A 131 14.07 -19.85 15.72
CA GLY A 131 14.48 -18.48 15.42
C GLY A 131 13.53 -17.41 15.97
N ARG A 132 14.07 -16.21 16.24
CA ARG A 132 13.29 -15.00 16.53
C ARG A 132 12.68 -14.35 15.27
N GLY A 133 12.64 -15.09 14.15
CA GLY A 133 12.18 -14.61 12.85
C GLY A 133 10.73 -14.10 12.90
N ALA A 134 9.83 -14.90 13.45
CA ALA A 134 8.41 -14.53 13.55
C ALA A 134 8.18 -13.28 14.43
N ALA A 135 8.92 -13.13 15.54
CA ALA A 135 8.83 -11.95 16.39
C ALA A 135 9.35 -10.68 15.69
N ARG A 136 10.46 -10.80 14.94
CA ARG A 136 11.02 -9.70 14.14
C ARG A 136 10.10 -9.32 12.98
N ALA A 137 9.56 -10.31 12.26
CA ALA A 137 8.60 -10.12 11.19
C ALA A 137 7.37 -9.37 11.68
N ARG A 138 6.79 -9.82 12.81
CA ARG A 138 5.63 -9.16 13.43
C ARG A 138 5.93 -7.72 13.80
N GLY A 139 7.05 -7.46 14.47
CA GLY A 139 7.43 -6.09 14.85
C GLY A 139 7.58 -5.17 13.63
N ARG A 140 8.14 -5.67 12.52
CA ARG A 140 8.26 -4.89 11.27
C ARG A 140 6.93 -4.70 10.57
N ILE A 141 6.06 -5.70 10.54
CA ILE A 141 4.70 -5.57 10.00
C ILE A 141 3.92 -4.53 10.80
N GLU A 142 4.01 -4.57 12.13
CA GLU A 142 3.35 -3.58 13.00
C GLU A 142 3.86 -2.17 12.73
N GLU A 143 5.18 -1.99 12.68
CA GLU A 143 5.83 -0.69 12.48
C GLU A 143 5.59 -0.09 11.08
N ILE A 144 5.60 -0.93 10.04
CA ILE A 144 5.62 -0.46 8.65
C ILE A 144 4.24 -0.57 8.00
N CYS A 145 3.57 -1.72 8.14
CA CYS A 145 2.32 -2.00 7.45
C CYS A 145 1.11 -1.52 8.26
N LEU A 146 1.11 -1.74 9.58
CA LEU A 146 -0.07 -1.53 10.42
C LEU A 146 -0.10 -0.15 11.11
N ALA A 147 1.05 0.47 11.35
CA ALA A 147 1.14 1.80 11.95
C ALA A 147 0.30 2.88 11.23
N PRO A 148 0.23 2.94 9.89
CA PRO A 148 -0.61 3.91 9.18
C PRO A 148 -2.10 3.76 9.48
N PHE A 149 -2.55 2.55 9.80
CA PHE A 149 -3.96 2.21 10.07
C PHE A 149 -4.32 2.21 11.55
N LYS A 150 -3.47 2.80 12.41
CA LYS A 150 -3.67 2.89 13.87
C LYS A 150 -4.07 1.54 14.49
N ALA A 151 -3.37 0.48 14.08
CA ALA A 151 -3.71 -0.88 14.47
C ALA A 151 -3.64 -1.09 15.99
N MET A 152 -4.68 -1.70 16.56
CA MET A 152 -4.75 -2.04 17.97
C MET A 152 -4.88 -3.55 18.16
N ARG A 153 -3.99 -4.16 18.96
CA ARG A 153 -4.08 -5.59 19.28
C ARG A 153 -5.30 -5.88 20.14
N LEU A 154 -6.06 -6.90 19.75
CA LEU A 154 -7.27 -7.33 20.45
C LEU A 154 -7.03 -8.49 21.43
N ASN A 155 -5.94 -9.26 21.26
CA ASN A 155 -5.67 -10.46 22.05
C ASN A 155 -4.21 -10.48 22.57
N THR A 156 -4.01 -10.99 23.78
CA THR A 156 -2.70 -11.30 24.39
C THR A 156 -1.90 -12.32 23.57
N ALA A 157 -2.56 -13.19 22.80
CA ALA A 157 -1.93 -14.11 21.84
C ALA A 157 -1.50 -13.43 20.51
N SER A 158 -1.89 -12.18 20.28
CA SER A 158 -1.43 -11.30 19.18
C SER A 158 -1.74 -11.67 17.74
N SER A 159 -2.71 -12.56 17.51
CA SER A 159 -3.13 -12.91 16.13
C SER A 159 -4.29 -12.09 15.59
N GLU A 160 -4.86 -11.15 16.36
CA GLU A 160 -5.98 -10.32 15.93
C GLU A 160 -5.72 -8.84 16.23
N TYR A 161 -5.97 -8.00 15.22
CA TYR A 161 -5.78 -6.56 15.24
C TYR A 161 -7.05 -5.87 14.74
N ARG A 162 -7.36 -4.72 15.33
CA ARG A 162 -8.36 -3.79 14.81
C ARG A 162 -7.64 -2.70 14.05
N LEU A 163 -7.97 -2.52 12.77
CA LEU A 163 -7.44 -1.46 11.91
C LEU A 163 -8.51 -0.38 11.72
N THR A 164 -8.07 0.86 11.54
CA THR A 164 -8.91 1.98 11.16
C THR A 164 -8.44 2.50 9.82
N VAL A 165 -9.24 2.28 8.79
CA VAL A 165 -8.94 2.72 7.43
C VAL A 165 -9.71 3.98 7.14
N PRO A 166 -9.05 5.09 6.75
CA PRO A 166 -9.76 6.26 6.26
C PRO A 166 -10.52 5.87 4.98
N THR A 167 -11.84 5.93 5.01
CA THR A 167 -12.68 5.83 3.81
C THR A 167 -12.72 7.20 3.17
N ASP A 168 -11.88 7.37 2.17
CA ASP A 168 -11.93 8.48 1.23
C ASP A 168 -12.83 8.03 0.06
N PRO A 169 -13.90 8.76 -0.30
CA PRO A 169 -14.79 8.39 -1.40
C PRO A 169 -14.07 8.27 -2.75
N ASP A 170 -12.92 8.94 -2.93
CA ASP A 170 -12.13 8.87 -4.16
C ASP A 170 -11.13 7.71 -4.18
N ARG A 171 -10.98 6.97 -3.07
CA ARG A 171 -10.06 5.82 -2.99
C ARG A 171 -10.80 4.50 -3.01
N ASP A 172 -10.27 3.59 -3.81
CA ASP A 172 -10.70 2.20 -3.81
C ASP A 172 -10.19 1.49 -2.53
N LEU A 173 -11.12 1.19 -1.64
CA LEU A 173 -10.85 0.46 -0.40
C LEU A 173 -10.28 -0.93 -0.68
N ASP A 174 -10.80 -1.64 -1.69
CA ASP A 174 -10.35 -2.99 -2.02
C ASP A 174 -8.88 -2.96 -2.45
N GLU A 175 -8.47 -1.92 -3.18
CA GLU A 175 -7.09 -1.69 -3.58
C GLU A 175 -6.14 -1.40 -2.41
N ILE A 176 -6.57 -0.57 -1.45
CA ILE A 176 -5.79 -0.27 -0.24
C ILE A 176 -5.53 -1.55 0.55
N LEU A 177 -6.55 -2.38 0.72
CA LEU A 177 -6.46 -3.61 1.52
C LEU A 177 -5.63 -4.68 0.80
N ALA A 178 -5.79 -4.83 -0.51
CA ALA A 178 -4.94 -5.72 -1.31
C ALA A 178 -3.46 -5.31 -1.22
N THR A 179 -3.16 -4.02 -1.32
CA THR A 179 -1.78 -3.50 -1.19
C THR A 179 -1.21 -3.76 0.21
N LEU A 180 -2.02 -3.56 1.26
CA LEU A 180 -1.63 -3.86 2.63
C LEU A 180 -1.28 -5.34 2.80
N LEU A 181 -2.11 -6.25 2.30
CA LEU A 181 -1.88 -7.69 2.38
C LEU A 181 -0.59 -8.09 1.64
N ASP A 182 -0.37 -7.58 0.43
CA ASP A 182 0.85 -7.84 -0.34
C ASP A 182 2.12 -7.35 0.39
N ASP A 183 2.07 -6.14 0.96
CA ASP A 183 3.19 -5.59 1.73
C ASP A 183 3.50 -6.42 2.98
N MET A 184 2.47 -6.95 3.65
CA MET A 184 2.62 -7.84 4.79
C MET A 184 3.25 -9.18 4.40
N HIS A 185 2.80 -9.81 3.31
CA HIS A 185 3.36 -11.06 2.79
C HIS A 185 4.85 -10.90 2.44
N ARG A 186 5.21 -9.82 1.75
CA ARG A 186 6.61 -9.52 1.42
C ARG A 186 7.48 -9.35 2.66
N MET A 187 6.95 -8.70 3.70
CA MET A 187 7.67 -8.51 4.96
C MET A 187 7.89 -9.84 5.68
N ALA A 188 6.90 -10.75 5.64
CA ALA A 188 7.02 -12.09 6.20
C ALA A 188 8.08 -12.93 5.46
N ASP A 189 8.05 -12.94 4.13
CA ASP A 189 9.02 -13.65 3.29
C ASP A 189 10.46 -13.16 3.53
N THR A 190 10.64 -11.84 3.62
CA THR A 190 11.94 -11.21 3.94
C THR A 190 12.51 -11.73 5.26
N HIS A 191 11.63 -12.06 6.21
CA HIS A 191 11.99 -12.61 7.51
C HIS A 191 11.83 -14.13 7.60
N GLN A 192 11.73 -14.82 6.46
CA GLN A 192 11.63 -16.29 6.36
C GLN A 192 10.47 -16.85 7.17
N CYS A 193 9.33 -16.19 7.08
CA CYS A 193 8.08 -16.58 7.73
C CYS A 193 6.97 -16.69 6.69
N PHE A 194 6.16 -17.73 6.83
CA PHE A 194 4.85 -17.79 6.19
C PHE A 194 3.89 -16.87 6.92
N LEU A 195 3.04 -16.17 6.17
CA LEU A 195 1.98 -15.33 6.69
C LEU A 195 0.62 -15.91 6.26
N GLU A 196 -0.28 -16.07 7.23
CA GLU A 196 -1.71 -16.18 6.99
C GLU A 196 -2.34 -14.89 7.49
N ALA A 197 -2.83 -14.06 6.58
CA ALA A 197 -3.52 -12.81 6.90
C ALA A 197 -4.94 -12.86 6.35
N SER A 198 -5.91 -12.37 7.11
CA SER A 198 -7.25 -12.13 6.59
C SER A 198 -7.86 -10.88 7.21
N LEU A 199 -8.48 -10.08 6.36
CA LEU A 199 -9.17 -8.85 6.73
C LEU A 199 -10.67 -9.09 6.62
N SER A 200 -11.42 -8.64 7.62
CA SER A 200 -12.89 -8.71 7.63
C SER A 200 -13.49 -7.40 8.12
N THR A 201 -14.56 -6.97 7.46
CA THR A 201 -15.37 -5.81 7.88
C THR A 201 -16.59 -6.31 8.65
N ASP A 202 -17.17 -5.46 9.50
CA ASP A 202 -18.49 -5.76 10.10
C ASP A 202 -19.62 -5.84 9.05
N ASP A 203 -19.43 -5.24 7.87
CA ASP A 203 -20.35 -5.32 6.72
C ASP A 203 -20.26 -6.66 5.95
N GLY A 204 -19.45 -7.62 6.40
CA GLY A 204 -19.35 -8.97 5.82
C GLY A 204 -18.37 -9.13 4.65
N ARG A 205 -17.71 -8.05 4.21
CA ARG A 205 -16.61 -8.14 3.22
C ARG A 205 -15.37 -8.78 3.85
N HIS A 206 -14.68 -9.64 3.09
CA HIS A 206 -13.45 -10.30 3.50
C HIS A 206 -12.40 -10.23 2.39
N TRP A 207 -11.12 -10.17 2.79
CA TRP A 207 -9.96 -10.20 1.90
C TRP A 207 -8.90 -11.14 2.50
N ASP A 208 -8.27 -11.97 1.68
CA ASP A 208 -7.19 -12.91 2.05
C ASP A 208 -5.93 -12.70 1.21
#